data_AF-A0A973D828-F1
#
_entry.id   AF-A0A973D828-F1
#
_cell.length_a   1.000
_cell.length_b   1.000
_cell.length_c   1.000
_cell.angle_alpha   90.00
_cell.angle_beta   90.00
_cell.angle_gamma   90.00
#
_symmetry.space_group_name_H-M   'P 1'
#
loop_
_entity.id
_entity.type
_entity.pdbx_description
1 polymer ?
#
loop_
_entity_poly.entity_id
_entity_poly.type
_entity_poly.pdbx_seq_one_letter_code
_entity_poly.pdbx_strand_id
1 'polypeptide(L)'
;MISIILLTLLLTQPPGISAVLVADSAPPVQSVQISKLTTPNLIIGKVPESLPGMGAIFDQYISVFGVHVFATRGFSKKKMRHVAAMLAEYLDNDEDGKVDNPKVVEAMSSRAMSMILFRNEREMERVERSSVEPYGYRYMQGQFAEETNPPGEFDATIEEVLHLVTTGYSEAYPRIFGPLPGTALGDCLDRARGGRFGAVPRRYPEKAWFHYDDRTCDYSCMTVEYLYWALTSLLGAQDDPDRKRQIANEWQLATAELVREKDPWITALLEDPQYHWATRLPDGHYKPAEKAQSEPTVDDKGQGR
;
A
#
# COMPACT_ATOMS: atom_id res chain seq x y z
N MET A 1 -8.24 -13.61 -13.30
CA MET A 1 -8.81 -13.01 -12.08
C MET A 1 -7.90 -13.42 -10.96
N ILE A 2 -6.92 -12.56 -10.67
CA ILE A 2 -6.08 -12.69 -9.48
C ILE A 2 -6.99 -12.21 -8.35
N SER A 3 -7.27 -13.06 -7.37
CA SER A 3 -8.05 -12.67 -6.21
C SER A 3 -7.23 -11.66 -5.42
N ILE A 4 -7.61 -10.39 -5.51
CA ILE A 4 -7.09 -9.32 -4.66
C ILE A 4 -7.57 -9.62 -3.24
N ILE A 5 -6.67 -10.10 -2.38
CA ILE A 5 -7.01 -10.30 -0.97
C ILE A 5 -6.69 -9.00 -0.25
N LEU A 6 -7.61 -8.03 -0.37
CA LEU A 6 -7.63 -6.90 0.54
C LEU A 6 -7.99 -7.48 1.93
N LEU A 7 -7.00 -7.59 2.81
CA LEU A 7 -7.20 -7.95 4.22
C LEU A 7 -7.91 -6.79 4.92
N THR A 8 -9.18 -6.59 4.57
CA THR A 8 -10.05 -5.61 5.19
C THR A 8 -10.55 -6.25 6.46
N LEU A 9 -9.93 -5.91 7.59
CA LEU A 9 -10.47 -6.28 8.88
C LEU A 9 -11.76 -5.49 9.10
N LEU A 10 -12.89 -6.09 8.70
CA LEU A 10 -14.23 -5.56 8.82
C LEU A 10 -14.52 -5.17 10.28
N LEU A 11 -14.62 -3.86 10.53
CA LEU A 11 -15.34 -3.33 11.69
C LEU A 11 -16.83 -3.60 11.51
N THR A 12 -17.31 -4.79 11.90
CA THR A 12 -18.73 -4.98 12.18
C THR A 12 -18.97 -4.90 13.68
N GLN A 13 -19.39 -3.75 14.19
CA GLN A 13 -20.22 -3.70 15.40
C GLN A 13 -21.67 -3.41 14.99
N PRO A 14 -22.65 -4.25 15.39
CA PRO A 14 -24.06 -3.99 15.12
C PRO A 14 -24.55 -2.77 15.94
N PRO A 15 -25.55 -2.01 15.46
CA PRO A 15 -26.03 -0.84 16.16
C PRO A 15 -26.94 -1.25 17.31
N GLY A 16 -26.58 -0.83 18.52
CA GLY A 16 -27.46 -0.87 19.69
C GLY A 16 -26.91 -1.72 20.83
N ILE A 17 -26.16 -1.09 21.72
CA ILE A 17 -26.23 -1.16 23.19
C ILE A 17 -25.17 -0.16 23.70
N SER A 18 -25.51 0.58 24.77
CA SER A 18 -24.77 1.67 25.40
C SER A 18 -23.25 1.64 25.27
N ALA A 19 -22.69 2.82 24.99
CA ALA A 19 -21.27 3.13 25.02
C ALA A 19 -20.61 2.68 26.34
N VAL A 20 -19.99 1.50 26.30
CA VAL A 20 -18.89 1.16 27.19
C VAL A 20 -17.64 1.48 26.39
N LEU A 21 -16.92 2.52 26.83
CA LEU A 21 -15.56 2.81 26.38
C LEU A 21 -14.71 1.56 26.65
N VAL A 22 -14.54 0.70 25.65
CA VAL A 22 -13.46 -0.28 25.65
C VAL A 22 -12.20 0.54 25.40
N ALA A 23 -11.46 0.81 26.48
CA ALA A 23 -10.13 1.37 26.37
C ALA A 23 -9.30 0.45 25.47
N ASP A 24 -8.73 1.05 24.42
CA ASP A 24 -7.78 0.40 23.52
C ASP A 24 -6.60 -0.08 24.37
N SER A 25 -6.54 -1.39 24.64
CA SER A 25 -5.60 -1.99 25.58
C SER A 25 -4.35 -2.55 24.89
N ALA A 26 -4.20 -2.33 23.58
CA ALA A 26 -2.96 -2.60 22.89
C ALA A 26 -1.90 -1.58 23.35
N PRO A 27 -0.68 -2.01 23.70
CA PRO A 27 0.40 -1.08 24.00
C PRO A 27 0.61 -0.17 22.78
N PRO A 28 0.79 1.14 22.97
CA PRO A 28 1.03 2.05 21.85
C PRO A 28 2.31 1.61 21.14
N VAL A 29 2.21 1.28 19.86
CA VAL A 29 3.42 1.11 19.03
C VAL A 29 4.13 2.46 19.01
N GLN A 30 5.41 2.48 19.36
CA GLN A 30 6.16 3.72 19.47
C GLN A 30 6.20 4.41 18.10
N SER A 31 5.71 5.64 18.04
CA SER A 31 5.80 6.46 16.84
C SER A 31 7.25 6.80 16.53
N VAL A 32 7.65 6.59 15.27
CA VAL A 32 8.96 7.04 14.78
C VAL A 32 8.87 8.54 14.50
N GLN A 33 9.77 9.34 15.07
CA GLN A 33 9.84 10.76 14.77
C GLN A 33 10.42 10.98 13.35
N ILE A 34 9.79 11.85 12.54
CA ILE A 34 10.21 12.12 11.16
C ILE A 34 11.70 12.51 11.06
N SER A 35 12.21 13.30 12.02
CA SER A 35 13.63 13.71 12.06
C SER A 35 14.62 12.57 12.31
N LYS A 36 14.13 11.37 12.64
CA LYS A 36 14.93 10.15 12.83
C LYS A 36 14.75 9.15 11.69
N LEU A 37 13.95 9.48 10.67
CA LEU A 37 13.86 8.64 9.48
C LEU A 37 15.19 8.65 8.76
N THR A 38 15.67 7.45 8.48
CA THR A 38 16.89 7.23 7.71
C THR A 38 16.51 6.67 6.36
N THR A 39 17.26 7.08 5.34
CA THR A 39 17.13 6.55 4.00
C THR A 39 17.30 5.02 4.05
N PRO A 40 16.34 4.25 3.51
CA PRO A 40 16.38 2.80 3.62
C PRO A 40 17.52 2.22 2.78
N ASN A 41 18.31 1.31 3.36
CA ASN A 41 19.39 0.59 2.66
C ASN A 41 18.94 -0.76 2.06
N LEU A 42 17.67 -1.13 2.27
CA LEU A 42 17.02 -2.36 1.80
C LEU A 42 17.74 -3.66 2.19
N ILE A 43 18.50 -3.63 3.29
CA ILE A 43 19.14 -4.81 3.86
C ILE A 43 18.10 -5.60 4.67
N ILE A 44 17.93 -6.88 4.31
CA ILE A 44 17.04 -7.79 5.03
C ILE A 44 17.66 -8.15 6.38
N GLY A 45 16.97 -7.79 7.45
CA GLY A 45 17.30 -8.13 8.82
C GLY A 45 16.36 -9.15 9.43
N LYS A 46 16.54 -9.38 10.73
CA LYS A 46 15.56 -10.07 11.58
C LYS A 46 14.53 -9.08 12.09
N VAL A 47 13.35 -9.57 12.45
CA VAL A 47 12.34 -8.79 13.14
C VAL A 47 12.91 -8.22 14.46
N PRO A 48 12.85 -6.90 14.69
CA PRO A 48 13.32 -6.29 15.93
C PRO A 48 12.53 -6.78 17.16
N GLU A 49 13.20 -6.91 18.30
CA GLU A 49 12.56 -7.26 19.58
C GLU A 49 11.52 -6.21 20.02
N SER A 50 11.62 -4.97 19.53
CA SER A 50 10.65 -3.91 19.76
C SER A 50 9.30 -4.13 19.07
N LEU A 51 9.18 -5.13 18.19
CA LEU A 51 7.94 -5.51 17.50
C LEU A 51 7.44 -6.84 18.10
N PRO A 52 6.73 -6.81 19.24
CA PRO A 52 6.37 -8.01 19.98
C PRO A 52 5.46 -8.93 19.15
N GLY A 53 5.65 -10.23 19.28
CA GLY A 53 4.87 -11.25 18.55
C GLY A 53 5.31 -11.48 17.10
N MET A 54 5.77 -10.44 16.41
CA MET A 54 6.08 -10.50 14.98
C MET A 54 7.24 -11.45 14.65
N GLY A 55 8.28 -11.50 15.49
CA GLY A 55 9.42 -12.40 15.29
C GLY A 55 9.11 -13.89 15.46
N ALA A 56 7.94 -14.26 16.01
CA ALA A 56 7.48 -15.64 16.07
C ALA A 56 6.83 -16.10 14.75
N ILE A 57 6.38 -15.16 13.93
CA ILE A 57 5.60 -15.38 12.71
C ILE A 57 6.49 -15.17 11.47
N PHE A 58 7.31 -14.13 11.50
CA PHE A 58 8.12 -13.68 10.37
C PHE A 58 9.62 -13.83 10.68
N ASP A 59 10.40 -14.27 9.68
CA ASP A 59 11.84 -14.48 9.81
C ASP A 59 12.68 -13.45 9.05
N GLN A 60 12.03 -12.62 8.22
CA GLN A 60 12.66 -11.58 7.43
C GLN A 60 11.95 -10.23 7.66
N TYR A 61 12.74 -9.17 7.77
CA TYR A 61 12.27 -7.81 8.02
C TYR A 61 13.08 -6.76 7.24
N ILE A 62 12.38 -5.76 6.70
CA ILE A 62 12.95 -4.49 6.22
C ILE A 62 12.11 -3.34 6.80
N SER A 63 12.77 -2.23 7.17
CA SER A 63 12.11 -0.96 7.49
C SER A 63 12.28 0.01 6.32
N VAL A 64 11.19 0.58 5.83
CA VAL A 64 11.17 1.59 4.77
C VAL A 64 10.57 2.85 5.36
N PHE A 65 11.41 3.84 5.71
CA PHE A 65 10.98 5.07 6.38
C PHE A 65 10.06 4.82 7.60
N GLY A 66 10.32 3.76 8.36
CA GLY A 66 9.53 3.39 9.54
C GLY A 66 8.27 2.58 9.24
N VAL A 67 7.92 2.36 7.97
CA VAL A 67 6.90 1.41 7.52
C VAL A 67 7.53 0.01 7.45
N HIS A 68 6.82 -0.99 7.94
CA HIS A 68 7.39 -2.33 8.09
C HIS A 68 7.12 -3.21 6.87
N VAL A 69 8.10 -4.02 6.49
CA VAL A 69 7.94 -5.09 5.49
C VAL A 69 8.36 -6.39 6.14
N PHE A 70 7.40 -7.29 6.34
CA PHE A 70 7.62 -8.61 6.93
C PHE A 70 7.45 -9.68 5.87
N ALA A 71 8.24 -10.75 5.94
CA ALA A 71 8.03 -11.90 5.07
C ALA A 71 8.03 -13.21 5.85
N THR A 72 7.14 -14.12 5.40
CA THR A 72 7.04 -15.48 5.90
C THR A 72 8.26 -16.31 5.49
N ARG A 73 8.48 -17.43 6.21
CA ARG A 73 9.63 -18.30 5.97
C ARG A 73 9.69 -18.79 4.52
N GLY A 74 10.86 -18.63 3.92
CA GLY A 74 11.13 -19.08 2.56
C GLY A 74 10.60 -18.15 1.47
N PHE A 75 10.05 -16.97 1.82
CA PHE A 75 9.81 -15.92 0.85
C PHE A 75 11.14 -15.46 0.22
N SER A 76 11.12 -15.18 -1.09
CA SER A 76 12.33 -14.82 -1.83
C SER A 76 12.90 -13.48 -1.39
N LYS A 77 14.17 -13.46 -0.97
CA LYS A 77 14.90 -12.23 -0.63
C LYS A 77 14.91 -11.20 -1.77
N LYS A 78 15.02 -11.66 -3.02
CA LYS A 78 14.98 -10.76 -4.19
C LYS A 78 13.63 -10.06 -4.28
N LYS A 79 12.54 -10.83 -4.16
CA LYS A 79 11.16 -10.31 -4.21
C LYS A 79 10.88 -9.39 -3.01
N MET A 80 11.37 -9.70 -1.83
CA MET A 80 11.21 -8.84 -0.66
C MET A 80 11.89 -7.48 -0.84
N ARG A 81 13.11 -7.45 -1.41
CA ARG A 81 13.78 -6.18 -1.73
C ARG A 81 13.04 -5.40 -2.81
N HIS A 82 12.46 -6.09 -3.79
CA HIS A 82 11.62 -5.48 -4.82
C HIS A 82 10.42 -4.75 -4.19
N VAL A 83 9.66 -5.41 -3.31
CA VAL A 83 8.54 -4.76 -2.58
C VAL A 83 9.02 -3.58 -1.76
N ALA A 84 10.14 -3.73 -1.04
CA ALA A 84 10.66 -2.65 -0.20
C ALA A 84 11.19 -1.46 -1.01
N ALA A 85 11.75 -1.69 -2.19
CA ALA A 85 12.16 -0.63 -3.12
C ALA A 85 10.94 0.11 -3.67
N MET A 86 9.93 -0.63 -4.15
CA MET A 86 8.67 -0.05 -4.62
C MET A 86 7.99 0.81 -3.55
N LEU A 87 7.98 0.35 -2.29
CA LEU A 87 7.48 1.15 -1.17
C LEU A 87 8.31 2.41 -0.93
N ALA A 88 9.63 2.33 -1.05
CA ALA A 88 10.50 3.50 -0.92
C ALA A 88 10.23 4.51 -2.04
N GLU A 89 10.11 4.05 -3.29
CA GLU A 89 9.81 4.87 -4.47
C GLU A 89 8.40 5.48 -4.47
N TYR A 90 7.42 4.89 -3.77
CA TYR A 90 6.14 5.55 -3.57
C TYR A 90 6.19 6.65 -2.50
N LEU A 91 7.07 6.52 -1.50
CA LEU A 91 7.19 7.46 -0.38
C LEU A 91 8.23 8.56 -0.62
N ASP A 92 9.20 8.30 -1.50
CA ASP A 92 10.27 9.15 -2.00
C ASP A 92 10.38 8.88 -3.52
N ASN A 93 9.43 9.45 -4.27
CA ASN A 93 9.27 9.23 -5.70
C ASN A 93 10.31 9.96 -6.52
N ASP A 94 10.89 11.05 -5.99
CA ASP A 94 12.00 11.74 -6.63
C ASP A 94 13.36 11.03 -6.45
N GLU A 95 13.44 10.10 -5.48
CA GLU A 95 14.59 9.29 -5.09
C GLU A 95 15.78 10.11 -4.58
N ASP A 96 15.51 11.23 -3.92
CA ASP A 96 16.53 12.08 -3.30
C ASP A 96 16.99 11.59 -1.91
N GLY A 97 16.34 10.55 -1.38
CA GLY A 97 16.60 9.95 -0.07
C GLY A 97 15.71 10.48 1.04
N LYS A 98 14.77 11.40 0.75
CA LYS A 98 13.82 12.01 1.69
C LYS A 98 12.40 11.73 1.25
N VAL A 99 11.52 11.63 2.23
CA VAL A 99 10.10 11.38 1.97
C VAL A 99 9.42 12.61 1.35
N ASP A 100 8.63 12.39 0.31
CA ASP A 100 7.91 13.45 -0.43
C ASP A 100 6.77 14.05 0.40
N ASN A 101 6.04 13.19 1.12
CA ASN A 101 4.95 13.60 2.00
C ASN A 101 5.20 13.14 3.45
N PRO A 102 5.90 13.95 4.27
CA PRO A 102 6.24 13.60 5.64
C PRO A 102 5.01 13.27 6.52
N LYS A 103 3.87 13.92 6.26
CA LYS A 103 2.62 13.68 7.01
C LYS A 103 2.06 12.29 6.76
N VAL A 104 2.13 11.80 5.53
CA VAL A 104 1.71 10.45 5.16
C VAL A 104 2.61 9.42 5.83
N VAL A 105 3.94 9.60 5.74
CA VAL A 105 4.89 8.66 6.36
C VAL A 105 4.78 8.65 7.88
N GLU A 106 4.53 9.80 8.52
CA GLU A 106 4.25 9.86 9.96
C GLU A 106 2.97 9.10 10.32
N ALA A 107 1.90 9.25 9.53
CA ALA A 107 0.66 8.50 9.75
C ALA A 107 0.87 6.98 9.61
N MET A 108 1.65 6.55 8.60
CA MET A 108 1.96 5.14 8.37
C MET A 108 2.83 4.55 9.48
N SER A 109 3.95 5.21 9.81
CA SER A 109 4.90 4.72 10.81
C SER A 109 4.34 4.74 12.23
N SER A 110 3.58 5.76 12.62
CA SER A 110 2.95 5.85 13.95
C SER A 110 1.85 4.79 14.19
N ARG A 111 1.36 4.15 13.12
CA ARG A 111 0.36 3.08 13.16
C ARG A 111 0.93 1.70 12.90
N ALA A 112 2.25 1.59 12.79
CA ALA A 112 2.94 0.35 12.46
C ALA A 112 2.39 -0.30 11.18
N MET A 113 2.06 0.51 10.18
CA MET A 113 1.56 0.03 8.89
C MET A 113 2.60 -0.92 8.27
N SER A 114 2.10 -2.03 7.71
CA SER A 114 2.97 -3.15 7.36
C SER A 114 2.58 -3.81 6.04
N MET A 115 3.56 -4.09 5.19
CA MET A 115 3.45 -5.10 4.13
C MET A 115 3.72 -6.48 4.74
N ILE A 116 2.87 -7.46 4.43
CA ILE A 116 3.00 -8.85 4.87
C ILE A 116 3.15 -9.75 3.64
N LEU A 117 4.34 -10.34 3.48
CA LEU A 117 4.70 -11.10 2.30
C LEU A 117 4.55 -12.61 2.53
N PHE A 118 3.60 -13.19 1.81
CA PHE A 118 3.22 -14.59 1.92
C PHE A 118 3.84 -15.40 0.81
N ARG A 119 4.41 -16.55 1.16
CA ARG A 119 4.90 -17.50 0.15
C ARG A 119 3.76 -18.14 -0.65
N ASN A 120 2.55 -18.18 -0.10
CA ASN A 120 1.31 -18.71 -0.69
C ASN A 120 0.16 -18.54 0.31
N GLU A 121 -1.06 -18.81 -0.15
CA GLU A 121 -2.31 -18.79 0.63
C GLU A 121 -2.23 -19.58 1.94
N ARG A 122 -1.57 -20.74 1.96
CA ARG A 122 -1.46 -21.57 3.18
C ARG A 122 -0.67 -20.88 4.28
N GLU A 123 0.34 -20.06 3.94
CA GLU A 123 1.03 -19.26 4.95
C GLU A 123 0.15 -18.11 5.45
N MET A 124 -0.63 -17.47 4.56
CA MET A 124 -1.60 -16.43 4.95
C MET A 124 -2.64 -16.97 5.94
N GLU A 125 -3.28 -18.09 5.65
CA GLU A 125 -4.23 -18.72 6.57
C GLU A 125 -3.62 -19.02 7.94
N ARG A 126 -2.34 -19.39 8.00
CA ARG A 126 -1.64 -19.64 9.28
C ARG A 126 -1.42 -18.34 10.05
N VAL A 127 -1.04 -17.26 9.37
CA VAL A 127 -0.85 -15.94 9.99
C VAL A 127 -2.19 -15.41 10.52
N GLU A 128 -3.25 -15.48 9.72
CA GLU A 128 -4.61 -15.09 10.14
C GLU A 128 -5.06 -15.87 11.38
N ARG A 129 -4.88 -17.19 11.39
CA ARG A 129 -5.20 -18.05 12.55
C ARG A 129 -4.32 -17.79 13.78
N SER A 130 -3.10 -17.30 13.58
CA SER A 130 -2.19 -16.96 14.68
C SER A 130 -2.53 -15.63 15.36
N SER A 131 -3.38 -14.80 14.71
CA SER A 131 -3.87 -13.49 15.13
C SER A 131 -2.74 -12.53 15.51
N VAL A 132 -2.39 -11.61 14.60
CA VAL A 132 -1.49 -10.47 14.92
C VAL A 132 -2.22 -9.29 15.57
N GLU A 133 -3.55 -9.28 15.50
CA GLU A 133 -4.44 -8.28 16.13
C GLU A 133 -4.23 -8.11 17.64
N PRO A 134 -4.01 -9.17 18.46
CA PRO A 134 -3.71 -9.02 19.88
C PRO A 134 -2.44 -8.21 20.16
N TYR A 135 -1.57 -8.06 19.16
CA TYR A 135 -0.36 -7.24 19.25
C TYR A 135 -0.56 -5.81 18.71
N GLY A 136 -1.79 -5.42 18.34
CA GLY A 136 -2.14 -4.06 17.95
C GLY A 136 -1.88 -3.69 16.48
N TYR A 137 -1.46 -4.64 15.64
CA TYR A 137 -1.24 -4.39 14.20
C TYR A 137 -2.56 -4.49 13.44
N ARG A 138 -3.10 -3.33 13.03
CA ARG A 138 -4.43 -3.23 12.39
C ARG A 138 -4.36 -2.86 10.90
N TYR A 139 -3.26 -2.27 10.46
CA TYR A 139 -3.08 -1.75 9.11
C TYR A 139 -2.03 -2.58 8.38
N MET A 140 -2.48 -3.64 7.74
CA MET A 140 -1.62 -4.57 7.03
C MET A 140 -2.11 -4.78 5.62
N GLN A 141 -1.18 -4.85 4.68
CA GLN A 141 -1.44 -5.19 3.30
C GLN A 141 -0.67 -6.46 2.93
N GLY A 142 -1.39 -7.45 2.40
CA GLY A 142 -0.84 -8.75 2.03
C GLY A 142 -0.34 -8.75 0.59
N GLN A 143 0.71 -9.52 0.31
CA GLN A 143 1.12 -9.81 -1.07
C GLN A 143 1.75 -11.20 -1.16
N PHE A 144 1.42 -11.94 -2.21
CA PHE A 144 1.94 -13.27 -2.50
C PHE A 144 3.24 -13.24 -3.30
N ALA A 145 4.02 -14.31 -3.15
CA ALA A 145 5.27 -14.47 -3.86
C ALA A 145 5.04 -14.59 -5.37
N GLU A 146 3.98 -15.26 -5.80
CA GLU A 146 3.66 -15.51 -7.21
C GLU A 146 3.43 -14.21 -7.99
N GLU A 147 2.81 -13.21 -7.37
CA GLU A 147 2.44 -11.93 -7.98
C GLU A 147 3.50 -10.82 -7.80
N THR A 148 4.58 -11.09 -7.05
CA THR A 148 5.69 -10.13 -6.87
C THR A 148 6.70 -10.25 -8.01
N ASN A 149 6.79 -9.25 -8.88
CA ASN A 149 7.69 -9.19 -10.05
C ASN A 149 7.74 -10.54 -10.84
N PRO A 150 6.58 -11.03 -11.31
CA PRO A 150 6.52 -12.23 -12.14
C PRO A 150 7.10 -11.96 -13.54
N PRO A 151 7.83 -12.91 -14.15
CA PRO A 151 8.41 -12.71 -15.47
C PRO A 151 7.32 -12.69 -16.55
N GLY A 152 7.23 -11.58 -17.30
CA GLY A 152 6.31 -11.46 -18.45
C GLY A 152 4.84 -11.27 -18.07
N GLU A 153 4.55 -11.01 -16.80
CA GLU A 153 3.22 -10.71 -16.29
C GLU A 153 3.22 -9.35 -15.60
N PHE A 154 2.03 -8.81 -15.33
CA PHE A 154 1.89 -7.55 -14.60
C PHE A 154 2.36 -7.74 -13.16
N ASP A 155 3.19 -6.80 -12.67
CA ASP A 155 3.68 -6.84 -11.30
C ASP A 155 2.66 -6.24 -10.33
N ALA A 156 1.98 -7.11 -9.58
CA ALA A 156 0.99 -6.68 -8.59
C ALA A 156 1.60 -5.88 -7.43
N THR A 157 2.93 -5.84 -7.29
CA THR A 157 3.59 -4.96 -6.31
C THR A 157 3.22 -3.49 -6.51
N ILE A 158 2.94 -3.07 -7.75
CA ILE A 158 2.45 -1.72 -8.07
C ILE A 158 1.14 -1.44 -7.31
N GLU A 159 0.24 -2.40 -7.27
CA GLU A 159 -1.07 -2.30 -6.65
C GLU A 159 -1.00 -2.45 -5.14
N GLU A 160 -0.40 -3.54 -4.66
CA GLU A 160 -0.42 -3.89 -3.24
C GLU A 160 0.34 -2.88 -2.40
N VAL A 161 1.48 -2.39 -2.88
CA VAL A 161 2.20 -1.33 -2.16
C VAL A 161 1.40 -0.03 -2.19
N LEU A 162 0.75 0.29 -3.30
CA LEU A 162 -0.08 1.49 -3.42
C LEU A 162 -1.33 1.42 -2.52
N HIS A 163 -1.92 0.25 -2.29
CA HIS A 163 -3.02 0.08 -1.33
C HIS A 163 -2.60 0.46 0.10
N LEU A 164 -1.41 0.04 0.53
CA LEU A 164 -0.86 0.43 1.83
C LEU A 164 -0.58 1.95 1.89
N VAL A 165 0.04 2.51 0.85
CA VAL A 165 0.33 3.95 0.77
C VAL A 165 -0.96 4.77 0.78
N THR A 166 -1.99 4.33 0.06
CA THR A 166 -3.33 4.95 0.04
C THR A 166 -3.93 4.99 1.43
N THR A 167 -3.78 3.92 2.22
CA THR A 167 -4.20 3.90 3.63
C THR A 167 -3.46 4.95 4.47
N GLY A 168 -2.17 5.16 4.21
CA GLY A 168 -1.39 6.26 4.78
C GLY A 168 -1.98 7.64 4.44
N TYR A 169 -2.36 7.86 3.18
CA TYR A 169 -3.05 9.08 2.75
C TYR A 169 -4.42 9.25 3.40
N SER A 170 -5.18 8.17 3.58
CA SER A 170 -6.47 8.20 4.28
C SER A 170 -6.32 8.63 5.74
N GLU A 171 -5.29 8.16 6.44
CA GLU A 171 -5.01 8.58 7.82
C GLU A 171 -4.48 10.02 7.90
N ALA A 172 -3.63 10.44 6.96
CA ALA A 172 -3.07 11.78 6.93
C ALA A 172 -4.10 12.85 6.49
N TYR A 173 -5.03 12.51 5.59
CA TYR A 173 -6.02 13.43 5.02
C TYR A 173 -7.42 12.79 4.96
N PRO A 174 -8.05 12.50 6.10
CA PRO A 174 -9.27 11.66 6.17
C PRO A 174 -10.48 12.25 5.45
N ARG A 175 -10.58 13.58 5.31
CA ARG A 175 -11.68 14.22 4.55
C ARG A 175 -11.46 14.20 3.03
N ILE A 176 -10.25 13.94 2.58
CA ILE A 176 -9.88 13.96 1.16
C ILE A 176 -9.77 12.53 0.65
N PHE A 177 -8.86 11.73 1.23
CA PHE A 177 -8.55 10.38 0.78
C PHE A 177 -9.15 9.28 1.68
N GLY A 178 -9.98 9.64 2.66
CA GLY A 178 -10.70 8.64 3.45
C GLY A 178 -11.65 7.82 2.55
N PRO A 179 -11.67 6.49 2.65
CA PRO A 179 -12.46 5.62 1.78
C PRO A 179 -13.92 5.53 2.24
N LEU A 180 -14.56 6.70 2.42
CA LEU A 180 -15.90 6.84 2.97
C LEU A 180 -16.76 7.77 2.10
N PRO A 181 -18.09 7.60 2.10
CA PRO A 181 -18.99 8.52 1.42
C PRO A 181 -18.83 9.97 1.93
N GLY A 182 -18.74 10.93 1.01
CA GLY A 182 -18.63 12.35 1.34
C GLY A 182 -17.21 12.87 1.56
N THR A 183 -16.18 12.04 1.35
CA THR A 183 -14.81 12.52 1.14
C THR A 183 -14.61 12.94 -0.32
N ALA A 184 -13.57 13.71 -0.59
CA ALA A 184 -13.28 14.13 -1.97
C ALA A 184 -13.05 12.92 -2.91
N LEU A 185 -12.31 11.92 -2.45
CA LEU A 185 -12.08 10.67 -3.18
C LEU A 185 -13.36 9.85 -3.33
N GLY A 186 -14.17 9.74 -2.27
CA GLY A 186 -15.46 9.05 -2.33
C GLY A 186 -16.43 9.69 -3.33
N ASP A 187 -16.46 11.02 -3.40
CA ASP A 187 -17.27 11.73 -4.38
C ASP A 187 -16.77 11.49 -5.82
N CYS A 188 -15.47 11.29 -6.03
CA CYS A 188 -14.91 10.89 -7.33
C CYS A 188 -15.36 9.46 -7.70
N LEU A 189 -15.25 8.52 -6.76
CA LEU A 189 -15.73 7.14 -6.94
C LEU A 189 -17.21 7.09 -7.32
N ASP A 190 -18.07 7.86 -6.65
CA ASP A 190 -19.50 7.91 -6.93
C ASP A 190 -19.78 8.40 -8.36
N ARG A 191 -18.98 9.34 -8.88
CA ARG A 191 -19.07 9.77 -10.29
C ARG A 191 -18.65 8.65 -11.23
N ALA A 192 -17.52 7.99 -10.94
CA ALA A 192 -16.95 6.94 -11.77
C ALA A 192 -17.86 5.73 -11.96
N ARG A 193 -18.66 5.42 -10.94
CA ARG A 193 -19.65 4.33 -10.98
C ARG A 193 -21.04 4.81 -11.39
N GLY A 194 -21.22 6.11 -11.67
CA GLY A 194 -22.51 6.70 -12.04
C GLY A 194 -23.54 6.81 -10.90
N GLY A 195 -23.13 6.61 -9.64
CA GLY A 195 -23.93 6.65 -8.44
C GLY A 195 -23.18 6.09 -7.22
N ARG A 196 -23.81 6.18 -6.03
CA ARG A 196 -23.27 5.66 -4.78
C ARG A 196 -23.73 4.23 -4.53
N PHE A 197 -22.78 3.31 -4.38
CA PHE A 197 -23.06 1.90 -4.06
C PHE A 197 -22.21 1.44 -2.87
N GLY A 198 -22.87 1.00 -1.81
CA GLY A 198 -22.20 0.47 -0.60
C GLY A 198 -21.54 -0.90 -0.79
N ALA A 199 -21.98 -1.66 -1.79
CA ALA A 199 -21.42 -2.94 -2.22
C ALA A 199 -21.48 -3.01 -3.76
N VAL A 200 -20.73 -3.92 -4.37
CA VAL A 200 -20.72 -4.09 -5.83
C VAL A 200 -22.14 -4.37 -6.37
N PRO A 201 -22.73 -3.48 -7.20
CA PRO A 201 -24.09 -3.64 -7.72
C PRO A 201 -24.17 -4.76 -8.75
N ARG A 202 -25.37 -5.32 -8.97
CA ARG A 202 -25.56 -6.34 -10.01
C ARG A 202 -25.22 -5.84 -11.42
N ARG A 203 -25.48 -4.56 -11.67
CA ARG A 203 -25.18 -3.86 -12.93
C ARG A 203 -24.90 -2.39 -12.62
N TYR A 204 -23.82 -1.87 -13.17
CA TYR A 204 -23.53 -0.44 -13.13
C TYR A 204 -24.33 0.33 -14.20
N PRO A 205 -24.64 1.62 -13.98
CA PRO A 205 -25.16 2.49 -15.02
C PRO A 205 -24.26 2.54 -16.27
N GLU A 206 -24.84 2.66 -17.46
CA GLU A 206 -24.08 2.68 -18.73
C GLU A 206 -23.07 3.83 -18.85
N LYS A 207 -23.28 4.91 -18.09
CA LYS A 207 -22.36 6.05 -18.03
C LYS A 207 -21.13 5.85 -17.14
N ALA A 208 -21.08 4.75 -16.38
CA ALA A 208 -19.94 4.43 -15.52
C ALA A 208 -18.70 4.09 -16.36
N TRP A 209 -17.52 4.33 -15.80
CA TRP A 209 -16.23 3.90 -16.38
C TRP A 209 -15.44 2.99 -15.44
N PHE A 210 -15.89 2.84 -14.19
CA PHE A 210 -15.39 1.89 -13.21
C PHE A 210 -16.47 0.88 -12.83
N HIS A 211 -16.15 -0.41 -12.97
CA HIS A 211 -17.07 -1.54 -12.91
C HIS A 211 -16.49 -2.69 -12.08
N TYR A 212 -15.96 -2.39 -10.90
CA TYR A 212 -15.37 -3.40 -10.01
C TYR A 212 -16.32 -4.59 -9.81
N ASP A 213 -15.81 -5.81 -9.94
CA ASP A 213 -16.63 -7.01 -10.02
C ASP A 213 -16.51 -7.96 -8.81
N ASP A 214 -15.55 -7.74 -7.91
CA ASP A 214 -15.42 -8.51 -6.68
C ASP A 214 -16.57 -8.23 -5.70
N ARG A 215 -17.46 -9.22 -5.57
CA ARG A 215 -18.66 -9.16 -4.74
C ARG A 215 -18.39 -9.11 -3.23
N THR A 216 -17.18 -9.41 -2.80
CA THR A 216 -16.78 -9.33 -1.39
C THR A 216 -16.45 -7.89 -0.95
N CYS A 217 -16.23 -7.00 -1.92
CA CYS A 217 -15.79 -5.64 -1.72
C CYS A 217 -16.94 -4.71 -1.31
N ASP A 218 -16.70 -3.93 -0.25
CA ASP A 218 -17.58 -2.86 0.20
C ASP A 218 -17.18 -1.49 -0.39
N TYR A 219 -17.84 -0.42 0.05
CA TYR A 219 -17.53 0.94 -0.39
C TYR A 219 -16.06 1.31 -0.17
N SER A 220 -15.50 0.94 0.98
CA SER A 220 -14.15 1.32 1.35
C SER A 220 -13.14 0.65 0.41
N CYS A 221 -13.27 -0.67 0.25
CA CYS A 221 -12.49 -1.46 -0.69
C CYS A 221 -12.57 -0.88 -2.11
N MET A 222 -13.77 -0.63 -2.64
CA MET A 222 -13.94 -0.06 -3.99
C MET A 222 -13.32 1.34 -4.14
N THR A 223 -13.20 2.10 -3.06
CA THR A 223 -12.59 3.44 -3.08
C THR A 223 -11.07 3.35 -3.23
N VAL A 224 -10.45 2.40 -2.55
CA VAL A 224 -9.00 2.14 -2.64
C VAL A 224 -8.65 1.62 -4.05
N GLU A 225 -9.41 0.66 -4.55
CA GLU A 225 -9.27 0.11 -5.91
C GLU A 225 -9.39 1.19 -6.98
N TYR A 226 -10.39 2.06 -6.87
CA TYR A 226 -10.57 3.17 -7.79
C TYR A 226 -9.37 4.12 -7.82
N LEU A 227 -8.78 4.43 -6.66
CA LEU A 227 -7.58 5.26 -6.60
C LEU A 227 -6.39 4.55 -7.26
N TYR A 228 -6.21 3.25 -7.00
CA TYR A 228 -5.20 2.43 -7.68
C TYR A 228 -5.35 2.53 -9.20
N TRP A 229 -6.55 2.25 -9.73
CA TRP A 229 -6.81 2.30 -11.17
C TRP A 229 -6.50 3.67 -11.76
N ALA A 230 -6.93 4.74 -11.09
CA ALA A 230 -6.72 6.11 -11.54
C ALA A 230 -5.23 6.50 -11.53
N LEU A 231 -4.54 6.33 -10.40
CA LEU A 231 -3.14 6.74 -10.27
C LEU A 231 -2.24 5.93 -11.20
N THR A 232 -2.40 4.62 -11.25
CA THR A 232 -1.54 3.77 -12.09
C THR A 232 -1.78 3.99 -13.58
N SER A 233 -2.99 4.40 -13.99
CA SER A 233 -3.27 4.84 -15.36
C SER A 233 -2.62 6.18 -15.68
N LEU A 234 -2.62 7.15 -14.75
CA LEU A 234 -1.88 8.42 -14.88
C LEU A 234 -0.37 8.21 -14.99
N LEU A 235 0.16 7.20 -14.29
CA LEU A 235 1.57 6.81 -14.32
C LEU A 235 1.95 5.93 -15.52
N GLY A 236 0.98 5.54 -16.36
CA GLY A 236 1.21 4.74 -17.56
C GLY A 236 1.36 3.23 -17.32
N ALA A 237 1.17 2.73 -16.09
CA ALA A 237 1.28 1.30 -15.79
C ALA A 237 0.24 0.44 -16.53
N GLN A 238 -0.90 1.05 -16.88
CA GLN A 238 -2.00 0.38 -17.56
C GLN A 238 -1.95 0.53 -19.09
N ASP A 239 -0.96 1.26 -19.64
CA ASP A 239 -0.88 1.65 -21.06
C ASP A 239 -0.27 0.57 -21.98
N ASP A 240 -0.29 -0.70 -21.56
CA ASP A 240 0.08 -1.84 -22.40
C ASP A 240 -1.15 -2.41 -23.13
N PRO A 241 -1.08 -2.73 -24.45
CA PRO A 241 -2.22 -3.25 -25.19
C PRO A 241 -2.84 -4.52 -24.60
N ASP A 242 -2.05 -5.42 -24.02
CA ASP A 242 -2.55 -6.66 -23.42
C ASP A 242 -3.20 -6.36 -22.09
N ARG A 243 -2.57 -5.50 -21.28
CA ARG A 243 -3.15 -5.00 -20.01
C ARG A 243 -4.50 -4.32 -20.24
N LYS A 244 -4.60 -3.42 -21.22
CA LYS A 244 -5.87 -2.76 -21.59
C LYS A 244 -6.99 -3.76 -21.85
N ARG A 245 -6.71 -4.86 -22.55
CA ARG A 245 -7.72 -5.90 -22.83
C ARG A 245 -8.08 -6.69 -21.58
N GLN A 246 -7.13 -6.95 -20.70
CA GLN A 246 -7.36 -7.67 -19.44
C GLN A 246 -8.26 -6.90 -18.49
N ILE A 247 -8.10 -5.57 -18.41
CA ILE A 247 -8.80 -4.73 -17.42
C ILE A 247 -10.08 -4.07 -17.94
N ALA A 248 -10.34 -4.11 -19.25
CA ALA A 248 -11.41 -3.35 -19.89
C ALA A 248 -12.82 -3.60 -19.33
N ASN A 249 -13.06 -4.77 -18.72
CA ASN A 249 -14.34 -5.10 -18.10
C ASN A 249 -14.57 -4.32 -16.79
N GLU A 250 -13.50 -3.95 -16.09
CA GLU A 250 -13.53 -3.27 -14.80
C GLU A 250 -13.18 -1.77 -14.94
N TRP A 251 -12.15 -1.43 -15.72
CA TRP A 251 -11.63 -0.06 -15.85
C TRP A 251 -11.47 0.36 -17.31
N GLN A 252 -12.11 1.46 -17.69
CA GLN A 252 -12.10 1.96 -19.07
C GLN A 252 -11.00 2.99 -19.37
N LEU A 253 -10.33 3.54 -18.34
CA LEU A 253 -9.45 4.71 -18.48
C LEU A 253 -7.97 4.34 -18.33
N ALA A 254 -7.50 3.38 -19.11
CA ALA A 254 -6.18 2.76 -18.96
C ALA A 254 -4.96 3.66 -19.32
N THR A 255 -5.16 4.95 -19.60
CA THR A 255 -4.09 5.88 -20.00
C THR A 255 -4.27 7.21 -19.31
N ALA A 256 -3.18 7.97 -19.16
CA ALA A 256 -3.22 9.27 -18.52
C ALA A 256 -4.17 10.24 -19.25
N GLU A 257 -4.19 10.21 -20.59
CA GLU A 257 -5.10 11.01 -21.41
C GLU A 257 -6.57 10.69 -21.11
N LEU A 258 -6.93 9.40 -21.06
CA LEU A 258 -8.30 8.98 -20.76
C LEU A 258 -8.74 9.38 -19.35
N VAL A 259 -7.86 9.29 -18.35
CA VAL A 259 -8.17 9.72 -16.98
C VAL A 259 -8.38 11.23 -16.93
N ARG A 260 -7.48 12.02 -17.52
CA ARG A 260 -7.58 13.49 -17.54
C ARG A 260 -8.84 13.98 -18.27
N GLU A 261 -9.21 13.32 -19.36
CA GLU A 261 -10.39 13.70 -20.15
C GLU A 261 -11.70 13.30 -19.46
N LYS A 262 -11.79 12.05 -18.99
CA LYS A 262 -13.06 11.49 -18.51
C LYS A 262 -13.31 11.72 -17.02
N ASP A 263 -12.25 11.75 -16.24
CA ASP A 263 -12.27 11.89 -14.79
C ASP A 263 -11.38 13.04 -14.31
N PRO A 264 -11.72 14.29 -14.68
CA PRO A 264 -10.95 15.47 -14.28
C PRO A 264 -10.98 15.69 -12.76
N TRP A 265 -11.92 15.09 -12.03
CA TRP A 265 -12.02 15.22 -10.58
C TRP A 265 -10.95 14.40 -9.84
N ILE A 266 -10.76 13.12 -10.20
CA ILE A 266 -9.67 12.34 -9.61
C ILE A 266 -8.32 12.85 -10.08
N THR A 267 -8.22 13.30 -11.33
CA THR A 267 -7.02 13.98 -11.85
C THR A 267 -6.65 15.17 -10.97
N ALA A 268 -7.61 16.05 -10.68
CA ALA A 268 -7.35 17.21 -9.82
C ALA A 268 -6.90 16.84 -8.40
N LEU A 269 -7.32 15.68 -7.87
CA LEU A 269 -6.85 15.20 -6.56
C LEU A 269 -5.46 14.58 -6.60
N LEU A 270 -5.15 13.80 -7.65
CA LEU A 270 -3.90 13.06 -7.79
C LEU A 270 -2.75 13.92 -8.35
N GLU A 271 -3.06 14.97 -9.12
CA GLU A 271 -2.07 15.92 -9.64
C GLU A 271 -1.96 17.20 -8.78
N ASP A 272 -2.70 17.32 -7.67
CA ASP A 272 -2.55 18.44 -6.74
C ASP A 272 -1.16 18.36 -6.06
N PRO A 273 -0.26 19.34 -6.31
CA PRO A 273 1.10 19.30 -5.80
C PRO A 273 1.16 19.35 -4.27
N GLN A 274 0.09 19.78 -3.59
CA GLN A 274 0.02 19.76 -2.12
C GLN A 274 0.15 18.35 -1.54
N TYR A 275 -0.34 17.33 -2.26
CA TYR A 275 -0.38 15.98 -1.74
C TYR A 275 0.83 15.15 -2.13
N HIS A 276 1.65 15.61 -3.09
CA HIS A 276 2.87 14.91 -3.49
C HIS A 276 2.65 13.42 -3.81
N TRP A 277 1.58 13.12 -4.55
CA TRP A 277 1.40 11.79 -5.12
C TRP A 277 2.53 11.48 -6.10
N ALA A 278 2.82 10.18 -6.27
CA ALA A 278 3.81 9.72 -7.23
C ALA A 278 3.51 10.30 -8.62
N THR A 279 4.55 10.79 -9.29
CA THR A 279 4.51 11.28 -10.67
C THR A 279 5.32 10.40 -11.63
N ARG A 280 6.06 9.43 -11.07
CA ARG A 280 6.78 8.39 -11.78
C ARG A 280 6.35 7.02 -11.26
N LEU A 281 6.16 6.07 -12.17
CA LEU A 281 5.86 4.69 -11.81
C LEU A 281 7.10 4.08 -11.13
N PRO A 282 6.97 3.52 -9.91
CA PRO A 282 8.05 2.77 -9.28
C PRO A 282 8.48 1.57 -10.12
N ASP A 283 9.78 1.27 -10.14
CA ASP A 283 10.37 0.20 -10.95
C ASP A 283 11.12 -0.87 -10.13
N GLY A 284 11.24 -0.68 -8.81
CA GLY A 284 11.93 -1.58 -7.90
C GLY A 284 13.43 -1.28 -7.75
N HIS A 285 13.93 -0.15 -8.28
CA HIS A 285 15.32 0.28 -8.26
C HIS A 285 15.53 1.60 -7.51
N TYR A 286 15.36 1.57 -6.19
CA TYR A 286 15.53 2.75 -5.35
C TYR A 286 17.02 3.18 -5.20
N LYS A 287 17.43 4.22 -5.92
CA LYS A 287 18.84 4.69 -6.02
C LYS A 287 19.52 4.98 -4.68
N PRO A 288 18.88 5.59 -3.67
CA PRO A 288 19.56 5.90 -2.42
C PRO A 288 20.03 4.65 -1.66
N ALA A 289 19.31 3.54 -1.78
CA ALA A 289 19.74 2.26 -1.22
C ALA A 289 20.97 1.68 -1.93
N GLU A 290 21.04 1.81 -3.25
CA GLU A 290 22.19 1.34 -4.04
C GLU A 290 23.47 2.10 -3.67
N LYS A 291 23.36 3.42 -3.47
CA LYS A 291 24.48 4.25 -2.98
C LYS A 291 24.97 3.79 -1.61
N ALA A 292 24.06 3.54 -0.66
CA ALA A 292 24.39 3.08 0.68
C ALA A 292 25.10 1.71 0.70
N GLN A 293 24.87 0.85 -0.30
CA GLN A 293 25.58 -0.43 -0.45
C GLN A 293 26.94 -0.28 -1.16
N SER A 294 27.14 0.81 -1.91
CA SER A 294 28.37 1.09 -2.65
C SER A 294 29.43 1.88 -1.86
N GLU A 295 29.04 2.55 -0.77
CA GLU A 295 30.02 3.19 0.12
C GLU A 295 30.85 2.11 0.83
N PRO A 296 32.19 2.11 0.69
CA PRO A 296 33.02 1.15 1.39
C PRO A 296 32.89 1.39 2.89
N THR A 297 32.59 0.32 3.64
CA THR A 297 32.83 0.29 5.08
C THR A 297 34.26 0.73 5.31
N VAL A 298 34.46 1.90 5.92
CA VAL A 298 35.78 2.40 6.29
C VAL A 298 36.50 1.28 7.05
N ASP A 299 37.61 0.82 6.48
CA ASP A 299 38.45 -0.22 7.05
C ASP A 299 38.84 0.14 8.48
N ASP A 300 38.39 -0.68 9.42
CA ASP A 300 39.09 -0.90 10.68
C ASP A 300 40.47 -1.49 10.34
N LYS A 301 41.49 -0.62 10.21
CA LYS A 301 42.90 -0.94 10.43
C LYS A 301 43.81 0.29 10.40
N GLY A 302 44.33 0.62 11.58
CA GLY A 302 45.50 1.48 11.78
C GLY A 302 45.65 1.85 13.26
N GLN A 303 46.00 0.88 14.13
CA GLN A 303 47.36 0.76 14.72
C GLN A 303 47.78 2.05 15.45
N GLY A 304 47.84 2.10 16.78
CA GLY A 304 48.48 1.11 17.62
C GLY A 304 49.99 1.11 17.40
N ARG A 305 50.65 2.22 17.74
CA ARG A 305 51.99 2.32 18.33
C ARG A 305 52.22 3.70 18.91
#